data_AF-A0A6P1GE21-F1
#
_entry.id   AF-A0A6P1GE21-F1
#
_cell.length_a   1.000
_cell.length_b   1.000
_cell.length_c   1.000
_cell.angle_alpha   90.00
_cell.angle_beta   90.00
_cell.angle_gamma   90.00
#
_symmetry.space_group_name_H-M   'P 1'
#
loop_
_entity.id
_entity.type
_entity.pdbx_description
1 polymer ?
#
loop_
_entity_poly.entity_id
_entity_poly.type
_entity_poly.pdbx_seq_one_letter_code
_entity_poly.pdbx_strand_id
1 'polypeptide(L)'
;MTRAPSPHPDQLLLDWEQDPAVQAAIEARVAQRAEAAAIRWRLRLVAIETFMMGALVTIAGLALHQPVLPALRAGIIVAAACFASGMLLIGLSGACGKLVSHLRPWRAR
;
A
#
# COMPACT_ATOMS: atom_id res chain seq x y z
N MET A 1 -9.88 -3.90 45.38
CA MET A 1 -10.77 -4.93 44.80
C MET A 1 -11.51 -4.30 43.62
N THR A 2 -10.97 -4.42 42.42
CA THR A 2 -11.56 -3.89 41.17
C THR A 2 -12.56 -4.89 40.63
N ARG A 3 -13.85 -4.53 40.64
CA ARG A 3 -14.97 -5.37 40.18
C ARG A 3 -14.90 -5.48 38.65
N ALA A 4 -14.74 -6.69 38.12
CA ALA A 4 -14.84 -6.93 36.68
C ALA A 4 -16.25 -6.53 36.18
N PRO A 5 -16.39 -5.90 35.00
CA PRO A 5 -17.69 -5.51 34.48
C PRO A 5 -18.50 -6.77 34.13
N SER A 6 -19.74 -6.83 34.60
CA SER A 6 -20.68 -7.89 34.23
C SER A 6 -21.03 -7.75 32.74
N PRO A 7 -20.91 -8.81 31.91
CA PRO A 7 -21.27 -8.74 30.50
C PRO A 7 -22.78 -8.44 30.36
N HIS A 8 -23.11 -7.47 29.52
CA HIS A 8 -24.49 -7.08 29.23
C HIS A 8 -25.15 -8.13 28.31
N PRO A 9 -26.45 -8.45 28.45
CA PRO A 9 -27.14 -9.48 27.66
C PRO A 9 -27.18 -9.22 26.14
N ASP A 10 -26.87 -8.00 25.70
CA ASP A 10 -26.79 -7.62 24.29
C ASP A 10 -25.36 -7.75 23.72
N GLN A 11 -24.37 -8.08 24.56
CA GLN A 11 -23.06 -8.48 24.06
C GLN A 11 -23.19 -9.88 23.47
N LEU A 12 -23.10 -9.95 22.14
CA LEU A 12 -22.75 -11.19 21.45
C LEU A 12 -21.48 -11.71 22.12
N LEU A 13 -21.63 -12.73 22.96
CA LEU A 13 -20.57 -13.46 23.65
C LEU A 13 -19.88 -14.30 22.58
N LEU A 14 -19.19 -13.59 21.68
CA LEU A 14 -18.43 -14.21 20.63
C LEU A 14 -17.22 -14.81 21.31
N ASP A 15 -17.30 -16.11 21.57
CA ASP A 15 -16.24 -16.93 22.14
C ASP A 15 -15.10 -17.13 21.12
N TRP A 16 -14.68 -16.02 20.49
CA TRP A 16 -13.60 -15.94 19.51
C TRP A 16 -12.26 -16.35 20.12
N GLU A 17 -12.12 -16.21 21.43
CA GLU A 17 -10.89 -16.46 22.18
C GLU A 17 -10.59 -17.97 22.33
N GLN A 18 -11.58 -18.86 22.12
CA GLN A 18 -11.43 -20.30 22.36
C GLN A 18 -11.23 -21.14 21.11
N ASP A 19 -11.60 -20.65 19.92
CA ASP A 19 -11.48 -21.45 18.69
C ASP A 19 -10.29 -21.01 17.81
N PRO A 20 -9.16 -21.76 17.83
CA PRO A 20 -7.98 -21.43 17.03
C PRO A 20 -8.24 -21.44 15.52
N ALA A 21 -9.25 -22.18 15.05
CA ALA A 21 -9.62 -22.18 13.63
C ALA A 21 -10.26 -20.84 13.21
N VAL A 22 -11.01 -20.22 14.12
CA VAL A 22 -11.67 -18.94 13.89
C VAL A 22 -10.65 -17.79 13.95
N GLN A 23 -9.72 -17.84 14.90
CA GLN A 23 -8.60 -16.88 14.97
C GLN A 23 -7.77 -16.89 13.68
N ALA A 24 -7.41 -18.07 13.18
CA ALA A 24 -6.66 -18.22 11.93
C ALA A 24 -7.43 -17.69 10.71
N ALA A 25 -8.74 -17.90 10.66
CA ALA A 25 -9.58 -17.36 9.60
C ALA A 25 -9.68 -15.82 9.65
N ILE A 26 -9.76 -15.24 10.85
CA ILE A 26 -9.76 -13.78 11.04
C ILE A 26 -8.41 -13.19 10.63
N GLU A 27 -7.29 -13.76 11.09
CA GLU A 27 -5.94 -13.31 10.76
C GLU A 27 -5.69 -13.33 9.25
N ALA A 28 -6.10 -14.39 8.55
CA ALA A 28 -5.97 -14.48 7.09
C ALA A 28 -6.73 -13.36 6.36
N ARG A 29 -7.93 -13.02 6.85
CA ARG A 29 -8.74 -11.94 6.26
C ARG A 29 -8.20 -10.56 6.60
N VAL A 30 -7.69 -10.36 7.81
CA VAL A 30 -7.03 -9.12 8.24
C VAL A 30 -5.76 -8.90 7.42
N ALA A 31 -4.96 -9.95 7.20
CA ALA A 31 -3.77 -9.90 6.35
C ALA A 31 -4.13 -9.47 4.92
N GLN A 32 -5.14 -10.09 4.29
CA GLN A 32 -5.59 -9.71 2.95
C GLN A 32 -6.06 -8.24 2.86
N ARG A 33 -6.80 -7.77 3.87
CA ARG A 33 -7.26 -6.36 3.91
C ARG A 33 -6.11 -5.39 4.15
N ALA A 34 -5.16 -5.75 5.02
CA ALA A 34 -3.97 -4.96 5.30
C ALA A 34 -3.10 -4.84 4.03
N GLU A 35 -2.92 -5.93 3.29
CA GLU A 35 -2.21 -5.93 2.01
C GLU A 35 -2.89 -5.02 0.98
N ALA A 36 -4.22 -5.15 0.81
CA ALA A 36 -4.97 -4.31 -0.12
C ALA A 36 -4.93 -2.82 0.27
N ALA A 37 -5.01 -2.52 1.56
CA ALA A 37 -4.89 -1.15 2.07
C ALA A 37 -3.48 -0.60 1.83
N ALA A 38 -2.43 -1.39 2.11
CA ALA A 38 -1.06 -0.99 1.90
C ALA A 38 -0.75 -0.72 0.42
N ILE A 39 -1.25 -1.56 -0.50
CA ILE A 39 -1.14 -1.32 -1.95
C ILE A 39 -1.84 -0.01 -2.32
N ARG A 40 -3.06 0.21 -1.85
CA ARG A 40 -3.82 1.44 -2.14
C ARG A 40 -3.10 2.69 -1.65
N TRP A 41 -2.52 2.65 -0.45
CA TRP A 41 -1.74 3.76 0.10
C TRP A 41 -0.49 4.04 -0.73
N ARG A 42 0.26 3.00 -1.12
CA ARG A 42 1.45 3.14 -1.98
C ARG A 42 1.08 3.70 -3.36
N LEU A 43 -0.02 3.24 -3.97
CA LEU A 43 -0.53 3.76 -5.24
C LEU A 43 -0.88 5.25 -5.15
N ARG A 44 -1.54 5.66 -4.06
CA ARG A 44 -1.84 7.08 -3.83
C ARG A 44 -0.57 7.92 -3.73
N LEU A 45 0.45 7.42 -3.04
CA LEU A 45 1.72 8.13 -2.88
C LEU A 45 2.44 8.31 -4.24
N VAL A 46 2.53 7.24 -5.04
CA VAL A 46 3.14 7.31 -6.39
C VAL A 46 2.35 8.24 -7.32
N ALA A 47 1.02 8.24 -7.25
CA ALA A 47 0.19 9.14 -8.04
C ALA A 47 0.45 10.62 -7.70
N ILE A 48 0.53 10.95 -6.41
CA ILE A 48 0.83 12.30 -5.94
C ILE A 48 2.24 12.73 -6.38
N GLU A 49 3.24 11.87 -6.19
CA GLU A 49 4.62 12.13 -6.59
C GLU A 49 4.75 12.36 -8.10
N THR A 50 4.10 11.52 -8.90
CA THR A 50 4.08 11.63 -10.36
C THR A 50 3.48 12.96 -10.81
N PHE A 51 2.33 13.33 -10.23
CA PHE A 51 1.67 14.59 -10.55
C PHE A 51 2.52 15.79 -10.11
N MET A 52 3.11 15.72 -8.92
CA MET A 52 3.98 16.75 -8.38
C MET A 52 5.21 16.97 -9.27
N MET A 53 5.96 15.91 -9.61
CA MET A 53 7.13 16.02 -10.47
C MET A 53 6.79 16.49 -11.89
N GLY A 54 5.72 15.95 -12.49
CA GLY A 54 5.26 16.40 -13.81
C GLY A 54 4.89 17.88 -13.83
N ALA A 55 4.11 18.33 -12.84
CA ALA A 55 3.71 19.73 -12.71
C ALA A 55 4.92 20.65 -12.47
N LEU A 56 5.83 20.28 -11.56
CA LEU A 56 7.02 21.07 -11.28
C LEU A 56 7.92 21.22 -12.51
N VAL A 57 8.15 20.15 -13.26
CA VAL A 57 8.97 20.19 -14.49
C VAL A 57 8.32 21.04 -15.57
N THR A 58 7.00 20.93 -15.76
CA THR A 58 6.29 21.76 -16.74
C THR A 58 6.29 23.24 -16.35
N ILE A 59 5.99 23.55 -15.09
CA ILE A 59 6.01 24.93 -14.57
C ILE A 59 7.41 25.53 -14.66
N ALA A 60 8.45 24.77 -14.29
CA ALA A 60 9.84 25.20 -14.41
C ALA A 60 10.22 25.49 -15.88
N GLY A 61 9.80 24.64 -16.82
CA GLY A 61 10.02 24.89 -18.24
C GLY A 61 9.37 26.20 -18.72
N LEU A 62 8.13 26.46 -18.30
CA LEU A 62 7.44 27.72 -18.62
C LEU A 62 8.10 28.93 -17.97
N ALA A 63 8.54 28.81 -16.71
CA ALA A 63 9.26 29.87 -15.99
C ALA A 63 10.61 30.21 -16.64
N LEU A 64 11.24 29.23 -17.31
CA LEU A 64 12.47 29.42 -18.09
C LEU A 64 12.22 29.98 -19.51
N HIS A 65 11.01 30.44 -19.81
CA HIS A 65 10.59 30.93 -21.13
C HIS A 65 10.83 29.91 -22.27
N GLN A 66 10.86 28.61 -21.94
CA GLN A 66 10.92 27.56 -22.96
C GLN A 66 9.59 27.53 -23.73
N PRO A 67 9.61 27.14 -25.02
CA PRO A 67 8.38 26.93 -25.75
C PRO A 67 7.51 25.89 -25.02
N VAL A 68 6.18 26.10 -25.03
CA VAL A 68 5.24 25.29 -24.23
C VAL A 68 5.34 23.79 -24.58
N LEU A 69 5.49 23.46 -25.86
CA LEU A 69 5.56 22.09 -26.36
C LEU A 69 6.72 21.26 -25.75
N PRO A 70 7.99 21.71 -25.80
CA PRO A 70 9.10 20.98 -25.18
C PRO A 70 9.00 20.92 -23.65
N ALA A 71 8.50 21.97 -22.98
CA ALA A 71 8.28 21.96 -21.53
C ALA A 71 7.24 20.91 -21.11
N LEU A 72 6.14 20.81 -21.87
CA LEU A 72 5.10 19.80 -21.65
C LEU A 72 5.64 18.39 -21.90
N ARG A 73 6.40 18.20 -22.99
CA ARG A 73 7.03 16.91 -23.33
C ARG A 73 7.99 16.44 -22.24
N ALA A 74 8.83 17.34 -21.73
CA ALA A 74 9.74 17.05 -20.62
C ALA A 74 8.98 16.62 -19.36
N GLY A 75 7.93 17.37 -18.99
CA GLY A 75 7.07 17.03 -17.85
C GLY A 75 6.42 15.66 -17.99
N ILE A 76 5.88 15.33 -19.17
CA ILE A 76 5.27 14.02 -19.45
C ILE A 76 6.31 12.89 -19.37
N ILE A 77 7.51 13.07 -19.92
CA ILE A 77 8.57 12.06 -19.86
C ILE A 77 9.00 11.80 -18.41
N VAL A 78 9.20 12.86 -17.62
CA VAL A 78 9.57 12.72 -16.20
C VAL A 78 8.45 12.07 -15.40
N ALA A 79 7.20 12.48 -15.61
CA ALA A 79 6.06 11.86 -14.97
C ALA A 79 5.95 10.36 -15.31
N ALA A 80 6.12 9.99 -16.59
CA ALA A 80 6.11 8.60 -17.01
C ALA A 80 7.25 7.79 -16.38
N ALA A 81 8.45 8.35 -16.29
CA ALA A 81 9.61 7.70 -15.67
C ALA A 81 9.40 7.48 -14.15
N CYS A 82 8.93 8.50 -13.43
CA CYS A 82 8.59 8.41 -12.00
C CYS A 82 7.45 7.42 -11.75
N PHE A 83 6.43 7.40 -12.61
CA PHE A 83 5.34 6.45 -12.49
C PHE A 83 5.82 5.01 -12.71
N ALA A 84 6.63 4.77 -13.74
CA ALA A 84 7.17 3.45 -14.04
C ALA A 84 8.05 2.93 -12.90
N SER A 85 8.93 3.77 -12.34
CA SER A 85 9.76 3.39 -11.19
C SER A 85 8.92 3.11 -9.94
N GLY A 86 7.90 3.93 -9.66
CA GLY A 86 6.96 3.72 -8.55
C GLY A 86 6.16 2.42 -8.69
N MET A 87 5.64 2.11 -9.88
CA MET A 87 4.94 0.85 -10.14
C MET A 87 5.86 -0.37 -9.98
N LEU A 88 7.10 -0.26 -10.47
CA LEU A 88 8.10 -1.32 -10.32
C LEU A 88 8.38 -1.62 -8.83
N LEU A 89 8.56 -0.59 -8.00
CA LEU A 89 8.80 -0.73 -6.56
C LEU A 89 7.61 -1.37 -5.82
N ILE A 90 6.38 -0.99 -6.18
CA ILE A 90 5.18 -1.60 -5.61
C ILE A 90 5.08 -3.07 -6.00
N GLY A 91 5.34 -3.38 -7.28
CA GLY A 91 5.38 -4.76 -7.78
C GLY A 91 6.44 -5.60 -7.08
N LEU A 92 7.67 -5.08 -6.94
CA LEU A 92 8.76 -5.76 -6.24
C LEU A 92 8.44 -6.00 -4.76
N SER A 93 7.84 -5.03 -4.10
CA SER A 93 7.42 -5.15 -2.69
C SER A 93 6.38 -6.26 -2.50
N GLY A 94 5.41 -6.35 -3.40
CA GLY A 94 4.42 -7.44 -3.40
C GLY A 94 5.03 -8.80 -3.72
N ALA A 95 5.93 -8.86 -4.70
CA ALA A 95 6.63 -10.07 -5.09
C ALA A 95 7.53 -10.60 -3.96
N CYS A 96 8.23 -9.71 -3.26
CA CYS A 96 9.07 -10.05 -2.11
C CYS A 96 8.23 -10.65 -0.96
N GLY A 97 7.04 -10.09 -0.68
CA GLY A 97 6.10 -10.66 0.29
C GLY A 97 5.70 -12.10 -0.04
N LYS A 98 5.36 -12.37 -1.31
CA LYS A 98 5.05 -13.73 -1.77
C LYS A 98 6.27 -14.65 -1.71
N LEU A 99 7.44 -14.19 -2.14
CA LEU A 99 8.66 -14.99 -2.13
C LEU A 99 9.05 -15.41 -0.71
N VAL A 100 8.95 -14.49 0.27
CA VAL A 100 9.21 -14.79 1.68
C VAL A 100 8.20 -15.81 2.23
N SER A 101 6.91 -15.71 1.88
CA SER A 101 5.92 -16.71 2.29
C SER A 101 6.21 -18.11 1.70
N HIS A 102 6.76 -18.17 0.49
CA HIS A 102 7.08 -19.43 -0.20
C HIS A 102 8.38 -20.07 0.32
N LEU A 103 9.32 -19.26 0.80
CA LEU A 103 10.58 -19.70 1.41
C LEU A 103 10.46 -20.04 2.90
N ARG A 104 9.43 -19.52 3.59
CA ARG A 104 9.16 -19.82 5.01
C ARG A 104 9.00 -21.31 5.32
N PRO A 105 8.26 -22.14 4.55
CA PRO A 105 8.16 -23.57 4.81
C PRO A 105 9.49 -24.33 4.59
N TRP A 106 10.41 -23.81 3.79
CA TRP A 106 11.73 -24.41 3.57
C TRP A 106 12.72 -24.13 4.70
N ARG A 107 12.56 -23.01 5.44
CA ARG A 107 13.41 -22.66 6.59
C ARG A 107 12.97 -23.28 7.91
N ALA A 108 11.84 -23.97 7.95
CA ALA A 108 11.29 -24.62 9.15
C ALA A 108 11.50 -26.15 9.16
N ARG A 109 12.24 -26.70 8.19
CA ARG A 109 12.86 -28.03 8.24
C ARG A 109 14.32 -27.89 8.63
#